data_AF-A0AA52AR72-F1
#
_entry.id   AF-A0AA52AR72-F1
#
_cell.length_a   1.000
_cell.length_b   1.000
_cell.length_c   1.000
_cell.angle_alpha   90.00
_cell.angle_beta   90.00
_cell.angle_gamma   90.00
#
_symmetry.space_group_name_H-M   'P 1'
#
loop_
_entity.id
_entity.type
_entity.pdbx_description
1 polymer ?
#
loop_
_entity_poly.entity_id
_entity_poly.type
_entity_poly.pdbx_seq_one_letter_code
_entity_poly.pdbx_strand_id
1 'polypeptide(L)'
;MLSLVERDEEGARQVALLDVEQGDPVTLGVSVDGAYAQFWFLWDETRAPIGPPLDFSRLSDDYGSRLRFTGAFAGIHARDLVDAAFTADFTGFRLTCTPT
;
A
#
# COMPACT_ATOMS: atom_id res chain seq x y z
N MET A 1 -11.14 3.48 9.89
CA MET A 1 -9.77 3.15 10.33
C MET A 1 -8.96 2.68 9.14
N LEU A 2 -7.82 3.32 8.89
CA LEU A 2 -6.86 2.99 7.84
C LEU A 2 -5.61 2.38 8.49
N SER A 3 -5.15 1.24 7.97
CA SER A 3 -4.00 0.52 8.52
C SER A 3 -2.95 0.30 7.43
N LEU A 4 -1.68 0.56 7.77
CA LEU A 4 -0.54 0.17 6.95
C LEU A 4 0.08 -1.08 7.57
N VAL A 5 0.15 -2.15 6.78
CA VAL A 5 0.69 -3.45 7.20
C VAL A 5 1.82 -3.84 6.26
N GLU A 6 2.95 -4.22 6.83
CA GLU A 6 4.05 -4.88 6.15
C GLU A 6 3.96 -6.38 6.44
N ARG A 7 4.24 -7.23 5.45
CA ARG A 7 4.24 -8.68 5.64
C ARG A 7 5.42 -9.30 4.93
N ASP A 8 6.13 -10.17 5.63
CA ASP A 8 7.26 -10.95 5.14
C ASP A 8 7.15 -12.42 5.60
N GLU A 9 8.26 -13.16 5.52
CA GLU A 9 8.35 -14.56 5.96
C GLU A 9 8.21 -14.73 7.48
N GLU A 10 8.50 -13.71 8.27
CA GLU A 10 8.41 -13.72 9.73
C GLU A 10 6.99 -13.42 10.22
N GLY A 11 6.20 -12.69 9.42
CA GLY A 11 4.79 -12.48 9.67
C GLY A 11 4.28 -11.14 9.15
N ALA A 12 3.12 -10.73 9.65
CA ALA A 12 2.55 -9.42 9.37
C ALA A 12 2.76 -8.48 10.56
N ARG A 13 3.19 -7.26 10.28
CA ARG A 13 3.38 -6.19 11.27
C ARG A 13 2.56 -4.97 10.88
N GLN A 14 1.75 -4.47 11.80
CA GLN A 14 1.11 -3.17 11.63
C GLN A 14 2.13 -2.06 11.86
N VAL A 15 2.30 -1.19 10.87
CA VAL A 15 3.25 -0.08 10.87
C VAL A 15 2.58 1.21 11.31
N ALA A 16 1.36 1.47 10.86
CA ALA A 16 0.59 2.66 11.21
C ALA A 16 -0.90 2.37 11.27
N LEU A 17 -1.60 3.16 12.07
CA LEU A 17 -3.05 3.14 12.23
C LEU A 17 -3.55 4.57 12.31
N LEU A 18 -4.52 4.92 11.47
CA LEU A 18 -5.10 6.26 11.41
C LEU A 18 -6.61 6.17 11.42
N ASP A 19 -7.24 7.10 12.13
CA ASP A 19 -8.66 7.34 11.98
C ASP A 19 -8.88 8.25 10.78
N VAL A 20 -9.76 7.79 9.89
CA VAL A 20 -10.19 8.52 8.70
C VAL A 20 -11.71 8.55 8.78
N GLU A 21 -12.29 9.72 8.57
CA GLU A 21 -13.74 9.88 8.57
C GLU A 21 -14.36 8.99 7.48
N GLN A 22 -15.49 8.37 7.81
CA GLN A 22 -16.21 7.49 6.89
C GLN A 22 -17.26 8.32 6.14
N GLY A 23 -17.31 8.19 4.81
CA GLY A 23 -18.36 8.80 4.01
C GLY A 23 -17.93 9.07 2.57
N ASP A 24 -16.75 9.67 2.39
CA ASP A 24 -16.25 10.04 1.08
C ASP A 24 -15.20 9.06 0.54
N PRO A 25 -15.07 8.95 -0.80
CA PRO A 25 -14.01 8.16 -1.42
C PRO A 25 -12.63 8.66 -1.00
N VAL A 26 -11.80 7.74 -0.49
CA VAL A 26 -10.39 8.03 -0.17
C VAL A 26 -9.51 7.62 -1.35
N THR A 27 -8.53 8.46 -1.69
CA THR A 27 -7.45 8.05 -2.59
C THR A 27 -6.26 7.58 -1.76
N LEU A 28 -5.81 6.36 -2.03
CA LEU A 28 -4.62 5.77 -1.42
C LEU A 28 -3.48 5.76 -2.44
N GLY A 29 -2.25 5.95 -1.97
CA GLY A 29 -1.10 5.82 -2.83
C GLY A 29 0.21 5.59 -2.09
N VAL A 30 1.25 5.37 -2.89
CA VAL A 30 2.63 5.25 -2.43
C VAL A 30 3.51 6.04 -3.40
N SER A 31 4.50 6.77 -2.87
CA SER A 31 5.60 7.31 -3.67
C SER A 31 6.85 6.51 -3.37
N VAL A 32 7.53 6.06 -4.42
CA VAL A 32 8.77 5.31 -4.33
C VAL A 32 9.91 6.17 -4.88
N ASP A 33 10.96 6.35 -4.07
CA ASP A 33 12.18 7.04 -4.45
C ASP A 33 13.39 6.21 -3.97
N GLY A 34 14.13 5.65 -4.93
CA GLY A 34 15.19 4.68 -4.67
C GLY A 34 14.70 3.50 -3.83
N ALA A 35 15.25 3.34 -2.63
CA ALA A 35 14.91 2.28 -1.68
C ALA A 35 13.78 2.65 -0.71
N TYR A 36 13.14 3.81 -0.86
CA TYR A 36 12.15 4.30 0.10
C TYR A 36 10.75 4.31 -0.51
N ALA A 37 9.78 3.70 0.18
CA ALA A 37 8.37 3.76 -0.14
C ALA A 37 7.61 4.54 0.95
N GLN A 38 7.05 5.70 0.62
CA GLN A 38 6.17 6.46 1.51
C GLN A 38 4.71 6.30 1.10
N PHE A 39 3.93 5.62 1.95
CA PHE A 39 2.48 5.53 1.78
C PHE A 39 1.78 6.81 2.21
N TRP A 40 0.66 7.11 1.58
CA TRP A 40 -0.13 8.31 1.82
C TRP A 40 -1.59 8.09 1.47
N PHE A 41 -2.45 8.93 2.03
CA PHE A 41 -3.82 9.10 1.57
C PHE A 41 -4.06 10.55 1.19
N LEU A 42 -5.04 10.77 0.33
CA LEU A 42 -5.53 12.08 -0.04
C LEU A 42 -6.97 12.20 0.47
N TRP A 43 -7.20 13.24 1.26
CA TRP A 43 -8.49 13.61 1.80
C TRP A 43 -8.63 15.13 1.69
N ASP A 44 -9.77 15.61 1.18
CA ASP A 44 -10.04 17.05 1.01
C ASP A 44 -8.86 17.81 0.35
N GLU A 45 -8.40 17.28 -0.78
CA GLU A 45 -7.23 17.77 -1.55
C GLU A 45 -5.88 17.78 -0.80
N THR A 46 -5.85 17.34 0.45
CA THR A 46 -4.66 17.32 1.30
C THR A 46 -4.07 15.91 1.34
N ARG A 47 -2.83 15.78 0.86
CA ARG A 47 -2.07 14.53 0.93
C ARG A 47 -1.37 14.42 2.28
N ALA A 48 -1.67 13.37 3.03
CA ALA A 48 -1.06 13.09 4.33
C ALA A 48 -0.34 11.72 4.32
N PRO A 49 0.85 11.62 4.96
CA PRO A 49 1.58 10.37 5.04
C PRO A 49 0.89 9.35 5.96
N ILE A 50 0.99 8.07 5.60
CA ILE A 50 0.58 6.94 6.45
C ILE A 50 1.84 6.28 6.98
N GLY A 51 2.18 6.57 8.24
CA GLY A 51 3.38 6.02 8.88
C GLY A 51 4.69 6.53 8.27
N PRO A 52 5.83 5.98 8.74
CA PRO A 52 7.16 6.30 8.21
C PRO A 52 7.40 5.69 6.82
N PRO A 53 8.44 6.15 6.09
CA PRO A 53 8.92 5.46 4.90
C PRO A 53 9.31 4.01 5.20
N LEU A 54 9.00 3.10 4.27
CA LEU A 54 9.38 1.70 4.30
C LEU A 54 10.56 1.42 3.37
N ASP A 55 11.34 0.39 3.70
CA ASP A 55 12.41 -0.11 2.84
C ASP A 55 11.82 -0.90 1.67
N PHE A 56 11.76 -0.26 0.51
CA PHE A 56 11.23 -0.83 -0.72
C PHE A 56 12.12 -1.94 -1.29
N SER A 57 13.41 -1.96 -0.94
CA SER A 57 14.33 -3.00 -1.41
C SER A 57 13.95 -4.40 -0.91
N ARG A 58 13.16 -4.48 0.17
CA ARG A 58 12.62 -5.73 0.71
C ARG A 58 11.64 -6.44 -0.23
N LEU A 59 11.08 -5.73 -1.21
CA LEU A 59 10.21 -6.30 -2.25
C LEU A 59 10.98 -6.76 -3.49
N SER A 60 12.31 -6.72 -3.46
CA SER A 60 13.15 -7.19 -4.56
C SER A 60 13.39 -8.70 -4.49
N ASP A 61 13.76 -9.27 -5.64
CA ASP A 61 14.18 -10.66 -5.75
C ASP A 61 15.47 -10.96 -4.94
N ASP A 62 16.26 -9.93 -4.58
CA ASP A 62 17.49 -10.09 -3.80
C ASP A 62 17.24 -10.33 -2.30
N TYR A 63 16.11 -9.87 -1.77
CA TYR A 63 15.80 -9.94 -0.35
C TYR A 63 15.23 -11.29 0.12
N GLY A 64 14.37 -11.94 -0.68
CA GLY A 64 13.62 -13.14 -0.27
C GLY A 64 14.42 -14.45 -0.25
N SER A 65 14.02 -15.43 0.56
CA SER A 65 14.76 -16.70 0.72
C SER A 65 14.46 -17.75 -0.37
N ARG A 66 13.36 -17.59 -1.13
CA ARG A 66 12.87 -18.56 -2.13
C ARG A 66 12.22 -17.85 -3.32
N LEU A 67 12.27 -18.49 -4.50
CA LEU A 67 11.60 -18.08 -5.76
C LEU A 67 11.81 -16.58 -6.10
N ARG A 68 12.94 -16.28 -6.76
CA ARG A 68 13.46 -14.92 -7.00
C ARG A 68 13.31 -14.48 -8.47
N PHE A 69 12.09 -14.50 -8.99
CA PHE A 69 11.85 -14.32 -10.44
C PHE A 69 10.63 -13.45 -10.77
N THR A 70 10.13 -12.64 -9.82
CA THR A 70 8.92 -11.82 -10.06
C THR A 70 9.21 -10.33 -9.97
N GLY A 71 9.72 -9.87 -8.83
CA GLY A 71 9.76 -8.44 -8.50
C GLY A 71 8.46 -7.85 -7.95
N ALA A 72 8.50 -6.55 -7.66
CA ALA A 72 7.46 -5.82 -6.93
C ALA A 72 6.25 -5.46 -7.81
N PHE A 73 5.05 -5.56 -7.23
CA PHE A 73 3.79 -5.14 -7.84
C PHE A 73 3.09 -4.08 -6.99
N ALA A 74 2.43 -3.13 -7.65
CA ALA A 74 1.44 -2.25 -7.03
C ALA A 74 0.05 -2.65 -7.54
N GLY A 75 -0.90 -2.82 -6.63
CA GLY A 75 -2.25 -3.26 -6.98
C GLY A 75 -3.28 -2.89 -5.92
N ILE A 76 -4.55 -3.03 -6.31
CA ILE A 76 -5.73 -2.81 -5.48
C ILE A 76 -6.55 -4.10 -5.45
N HIS A 77 -7.06 -4.48 -4.29
CA HIS A 77 -7.91 -5.66 -4.16
C HIS A 77 -8.92 -5.47 -3.03
N ALA A 78 -10.06 -6.13 -3.16
CA ALA A 78 -11.04 -6.30 -2.09
C ALA A 78 -10.98 -7.75 -1.61
N ARG A 79 -11.12 -7.95 -0.30
CA ARG A 79 -11.18 -9.29 0.29
C ARG A 79 -12.29 -9.32 1.33
N ASP A 80 -13.27 -10.16 1.09
CA ASP A 80 -14.30 -10.54 2.05
C ASP A 80 -14.06 -12.00 2.45
N LEU A 81 -13.90 -12.24 3.74
CA LEU A 81 -13.61 -13.55 4.31
C LEU A 81 -14.82 -14.23 4.92
N VAL A 82 -15.98 -13.58 4.93
CA VAL A 82 -17.17 -14.04 5.65
C VAL A 82 -18.17 -14.65 4.68
N ASP A 83 -18.83 -13.84 3.86
CA ASP A 83 -19.95 -14.28 3.02
C ASP A 83 -19.84 -13.85 1.54
N ALA A 84 -18.76 -13.14 1.18
CA ALA A 84 -18.51 -12.62 -0.17
C ALA A 84 -19.60 -11.65 -0.67
N ALA A 85 -20.28 -10.97 0.24
CA ALA A 85 -21.29 -9.96 -0.08
C ALA A 85 -20.71 -8.54 -0.15
N PHE A 86 -19.55 -8.30 0.47
CA PHE A 86 -18.94 -6.98 0.46
C PHE A 86 -18.19 -6.70 -0.85
N THR A 87 -18.50 -5.56 -1.47
CA THR A 87 -17.79 -5.01 -2.62
C THR A 87 -17.07 -3.73 -2.25
N ALA A 88 -15.91 -3.49 -2.86
CA ALA A 88 -15.24 -2.19 -2.82
C ALA A 88 -15.21 -1.63 -4.24
N ASP A 89 -15.71 -0.41 -4.40
CA ASP A 89 -15.72 0.29 -5.68
C ASP A 89 -14.44 1.13 -5.85
N PHE A 90 -13.68 0.82 -6.89
CA PHE A 90 -12.46 1.55 -7.24
C PHE A 90 -12.74 2.45 -8.44
N THR A 91 -12.67 3.76 -8.24
CA THR A 91 -12.95 4.75 -9.29
C THR A 91 -11.77 4.98 -10.25
N GLY A 92 -10.57 4.50 -9.90
CA GLY A 92 -9.41 4.57 -10.78
C GLY A 92 -8.15 3.95 -10.19
N PHE A 93 -7.17 3.72 -11.07
CA PHE A 93 -5.81 3.32 -10.73
C PHE A 93 -4.83 4.14 -11.57
N ARG A 94 -3.86 4.77 -10.93
CA ARG A 94 -2.86 5.62 -11.60
C ARG A 94 -1.45 5.19 -11.21
N LEU A 95 -0.62 4.98 -12.21
CA LEU A 95 0.81 4.77 -12.08
C LEU A 95 1.52 5.83 -12.91
N THR A 96 2.41 6.60 -12.28
CA THR A 96 3.26 7.57 -12.96
C THR A 96 4.71 7.23 -12.67
N CYS A 97 5.50 7.03 -13.73
CA CYS A 97 6.93 6.85 -13.63
C CYS A 97 7.62 8.09 -14.18
N THR A 98 8.39 8.76 -13.34
CA THR A 98 9.20 9.91 -13.76
C THR A 98 10.64 9.41 -13.88
N PRO A 99 11.28 9.52 -15.06
CA PRO A 99 12.69 9.20 -15.19
C PRO A 99 13.49 10.15 -14.29
N THR A 100 14.50 9.59 -13.61
CA THR A 100 15.45 10.34 -12.78
C THR A 100 16.46 11.07 -13.65
#